data_AF-W9E7U6-F1
#
_entry.id   AF-W9E7U6-F1
#
_cell.length_a   1.000
_cell.length_b   1.000
_cell.length_c   1.000
_cell.angle_alpha   90.00
_cell.angle_beta   90.00
_cell.angle_gamma   90.00
#
_symmetry.space_group_name_H-M   'P 1'
#
loop_
_entity.id
_entity.type
_entity.pdbx_description
1 polymer ?
#
loop_
_entity_poly.entity_id
_entity_poly.type
_entity_poly.pdbx_seq_one_letter_code
_entity_poly.pdbx_strand_id
1 'polypeptide(L)'
;MVRSLLSIDWDYFIPLKKEWLNSYTETPRNIEWIWYKRHLESSLRGIDIEKSVSISFSLDDFWDKIREHFIFAKDIEVYVSESHMLSYHIAINNKCEEVYSLDTHADLGYGGISSTSFKLNCANWMGKLLCEGWIKKANIVYSHHTTEKPEDFKDFNKLFPVRYYNDIDELPKDIYTAAIHICRSGAWTPPWLDDEFFKLVNNLNLPYKLIKLYKRKWNIRKMQLSDLLFYLNFS
;
A
#
# COMPACT_ATOMS: atom_id res chain seq x y z
N MET A 1 -12.09 -24.47 3.06
CA MET A 1 -11.39 -23.39 3.77
C MET A 1 -11.50 -22.15 2.90
N VAL A 2 -11.93 -21.02 3.46
CA VAL A 2 -12.11 -19.78 2.69
C VAL A 2 -10.73 -19.28 2.27
N ARG A 3 -10.54 -18.99 0.99
CA ARG A 3 -9.25 -18.53 0.44
C ARG A 3 -9.14 -17.01 0.61
N SER A 4 -8.06 -16.53 1.22
CA SER A 4 -7.82 -15.09 1.35
C SER A 4 -6.57 -14.61 0.61
N LEU A 5 -6.61 -13.36 0.16
CA LEU A 5 -5.42 -12.58 -0.20
C LEU A 5 -4.98 -11.79 1.04
N LEU A 6 -3.69 -11.89 1.39
CA LEU A 6 -3.04 -10.94 2.28
C LEU A 6 -2.38 -9.86 1.42
N SER A 7 -2.86 -8.63 1.51
CA SER A 7 -2.30 -7.48 0.82
C SER A 7 -1.68 -6.53 1.83
N ILE A 8 -0.47 -6.06 1.56
CA ILE A 8 0.26 -5.13 2.43
C ILE A 8 0.72 -3.96 1.57
N ASP A 9 0.22 -2.77 1.87
CA ASP A 9 0.77 -1.53 1.33
C ASP A 9 1.92 -1.05 2.21
N TRP A 10 3.02 -0.64 1.59
CA TRP A 10 4.18 -0.12 2.30
C TRP A 10 3.89 1.18 3.04
N ASP A 11 2.92 1.97 2.59
CA ASP A 11 2.54 3.19 3.31
C ASP A 11 1.97 2.91 4.71
N TYR A 12 1.50 1.67 4.98
CA TYR A 12 1.02 1.24 6.29
C TYR A 12 2.02 1.55 7.41
N PHE A 13 3.32 1.49 7.12
CA PHE A 13 4.40 1.70 8.08
C PHE A 13 4.86 3.16 8.18
N ILE A 14 4.38 4.05 7.30
CA ILE A 14 4.97 5.37 7.08
C ILE A 14 3.99 6.46 7.53
N PRO A 15 4.34 7.26 8.55
CA PRO A 15 3.53 8.40 8.99
C PRO A 15 3.67 9.56 7.98
N LEU A 16 2.88 9.51 6.91
CA LEU A 16 2.89 10.54 5.89
C LEU A 16 2.29 11.86 6.40
N LYS A 17 2.86 12.96 5.92
CA LYS A 17 2.35 14.29 6.23
C LYS A 17 1.03 14.52 5.51
N LYS A 18 0.07 15.13 6.20
CA LYS A 18 -1.29 15.35 5.69
C LYS A 18 -1.30 16.10 4.36
N GLU A 19 -0.40 17.06 4.17
CA GLU A 19 -0.26 17.81 2.92
C GLU A 19 0.20 16.98 1.72
N TRP A 20 0.67 15.75 1.94
CA TRP A 20 1.11 14.83 0.89
C TRP A 20 0.04 13.80 0.50
N LEU A 21 -1.10 13.75 1.20
CA LEU A 21 -2.21 12.81 1.00
C LEU A 21 -3.14 13.21 -0.17
N ASN A 22 -2.58 13.52 -1.33
CA ASN A 22 -3.37 13.74 -2.55
C ASN A 22 -3.50 12.45 -3.37
N SER A 23 -4.48 12.43 -4.27
CA SER A 23 -4.63 11.36 -5.26
C SER A 23 -3.61 11.50 -6.38
N TYR A 24 -2.69 10.54 -6.49
CA TYR A 24 -1.70 10.48 -7.55
C TYR A 24 -1.93 9.26 -8.44
N THR A 25 -1.70 9.41 -9.74
CA THR A 25 -1.53 8.24 -10.62
C THR A 25 -0.09 7.76 -10.53
N GLU A 26 0.11 6.45 -10.37
CA GLU A 26 1.44 5.84 -10.30
C GLU A 26 2.15 5.86 -11.65
N THR A 27 2.79 6.99 -11.91
CA THR A 27 3.66 7.25 -13.05
C THR A 27 5.08 7.48 -12.55
N PRO A 28 6.13 7.33 -13.38
CA PRO A 28 7.49 7.66 -12.97
C PRO A 28 7.61 9.06 -12.32
N ARG A 29 6.83 10.03 -12.82
CA ARG A 29 6.72 11.38 -12.25
C ARG A 29 6.28 11.36 -10.79
N ASN A 30 5.20 10.64 -10.47
CA ASN A 30 4.68 10.63 -9.10
C ASN A 30 5.43 9.63 -8.20
N ILE A 31 6.00 8.56 -8.74
CA ILE A 31 6.74 7.56 -7.94
C ILE A 31 8.11 8.07 -7.49
N GLU A 32 8.75 8.96 -8.26
CA GLU A 32 10.11 9.45 -7.99
C GLU A 32 10.20 10.97 -7.96
N TRP A 33 9.73 11.68 -8.99
CA TRP A 33 10.01 13.12 -9.14
C TRP A 33 9.34 13.99 -8.10
N ILE A 34 8.14 13.63 -7.65
CA ILE A 34 7.45 14.37 -6.58
C ILE A 34 8.27 14.41 -5.29
N TRP A 35 9.05 13.36 -5.01
CA TRP A 35 9.89 13.31 -3.82
C TRP A 35 11.09 14.25 -3.94
N TYR A 36 11.66 14.39 -5.13
CA TYR A 36 12.67 15.43 -5.38
C TYR A 36 12.10 16.83 -5.21
N LYS A 37 10.87 17.08 -5.68
CA LYS A 37 10.17 18.35 -5.44
C LYS A 37 10.02 18.65 -3.97
N ARG A 38 9.48 17.68 -3.22
CA ARG A 38 9.27 17.77 -1.76
C ARG A 38 10.59 18.07 -1.06
N HIS A 39 11.69 17.45 -1.50
CA HIS A 39 13.03 17.70 -0.97
C HIS A 39 13.49 19.14 -1.24
N LEU A 40 13.35 19.63 -2.47
CA LEU A 40 13.76 20.99 -2.82
C LEU A 40 12.93 22.04 -2.07
N GLU A 41 11.60 21.91 -2.07
CA GLU A 41 10.70 22.81 -1.36
C GLU A 41 10.95 22.83 0.15
N SER A 42 11.27 21.67 0.74
CA SER A 42 11.58 21.56 2.16
C SER A 42 12.97 22.11 2.49
N SER A 43 13.96 21.87 1.63
CA SER A 43 15.33 22.38 1.79
C SER A 43 15.36 23.91 1.76
N LEU A 44 14.53 24.53 0.91
CA LEU A 44 14.34 25.99 0.89
C LEU A 44 13.80 26.54 2.22
N ARG A 45 13.13 25.70 3.03
CA ARG A 45 12.63 26.02 4.37
C ARG A 45 13.57 25.55 5.49
N GLY A 46 14.75 25.02 5.15
CA GLY A 46 15.71 24.47 6.12
C GLY A 46 15.30 23.11 6.72
N ILE A 47 14.37 22.39 6.07
CA ILE A 47 13.85 21.10 6.55
C ILE A 47 14.50 19.95 5.77
N ASP A 48 15.13 19.03 6.51
CA ASP A 48 15.64 17.77 6.00
C ASP A 48 14.51 16.72 5.99
N ILE A 49 13.98 16.40 4.80
CA ILE A 49 12.83 15.50 4.71
C ILE A 49 13.16 14.05 5.03
N GLU A 50 14.41 13.61 4.78
CA GLU A 50 14.85 12.24 5.05
C GLU A 50 14.83 11.94 6.55
N LYS A 51 15.01 12.99 7.37
CA LYS A 51 14.87 12.92 8.84
C LYS A 51 13.46 13.16 9.34
N SER A 52 12.61 13.79 8.53
CA SER A 52 11.25 14.15 8.95
C SER A 52 10.24 13.01 8.83
N VAL A 53 10.56 12.00 8.02
CA VAL A 53 9.69 10.84 7.75
C VAL A 53 10.54 9.58 7.78
N SER A 54 10.24 8.71 8.73
CA SER A 54 10.83 7.38 8.89
C SER A 54 9.73 6.34 9.06
N ILE A 55 10.08 5.07 9.00
CA ILE A 55 9.16 4.01 9.45
C ILE A 55 8.81 4.23 10.93
N SER A 56 7.57 3.90 11.29
CA SER A 56 7.02 4.13 12.62
C SER A 56 7.04 2.89 13.52
N PHE A 57 7.29 1.71 12.96
CA PHE A 57 7.32 0.43 13.66
C PHE A 57 8.60 -0.34 13.34
N SER A 58 8.98 -1.23 14.25
CA SER A 58 9.99 -2.24 13.93
C SER A 58 9.43 -3.20 12.87
N LEU A 59 10.27 -3.58 11.92
CA LEU A 59 9.93 -4.60 10.92
C LEU A 59 10.31 -6.02 11.38
N ASP A 60 11.03 -6.13 12.49
CA ASP A 60 11.65 -7.39 12.93
C ASP A 60 10.62 -8.42 13.39
N ASP A 61 9.54 -7.99 14.06
CA ASP A 61 8.48 -8.86 14.60
C ASP A 61 7.22 -8.89 13.73
N PHE A 62 7.16 -8.08 12.67
CA PHE A 62 5.96 -7.94 11.84
C PHE A 62 5.48 -9.27 11.26
N TRP A 63 6.38 -10.05 10.63
CA TRP A 63 5.98 -11.32 10.02
C TRP A 63 5.65 -12.40 11.04
N ASP A 64 6.23 -12.33 12.25
CA ASP A 64 5.88 -13.25 13.32
C ASP A 64 4.44 -13.02 13.75
N LYS A 65 4.03 -11.75 13.97
CA LYS A 65 2.64 -11.38 14.23
C LYS A 65 1.69 -11.84 13.12
N ILE A 66 2.06 -11.64 11.86
CA ILE A 66 1.26 -12.14 10.73
C ILE A 66 1.12 -13.68 10.82
N ARG A 67 2.19 -14.42 11.09
CA ARG A 67 2.13 -15.88 11.20
C ARG A 67 1.31 -16.38 12.39
N GLU A 68 1.09 -15.54 13.41
CA GLU A 68 0.18 -15.90 14.49
C GLU A 68 -1.29 -15.93 14.07
N HIS A 69 -1.67 -15.26 12.98
CA HIS A 69 -3.06 -15.14 12.52
C HIS A 69 -3.30 -15.84 11.17
N PHE A 70 -2.27 -15.92 10.33
CA PHE A 70 -2.39 -16.40 8.96
C PHE A 70 -1.70 -17.74 8.75
N ILE A 71 -2.42 -18.69 8.15
CA ILE A 71 -1.91 -19.99 7.70
C ILE A 71 -1.64 -19.89 6.20
N PHE A 72 -0.36 -19.89 5.83
CA PHE A 72 0.05 -19.80 4.44
C PHE A 72 -0.14 -21.13 3.71
N ALA A 73 -0.70 -21.08 2.51
CA ALA A 73 -0.77 -22.23 1.61
C ALA A 73 0.65 -22.79 1.34
N LYS A 74 0.76 -24.11 1.14
CA LYS A 74 2.05 -24.77 0.90
C LYS A 74 2.76 -24.25 -0.36
N ASP A 75 1.98 -23.89 -1.37
CA ASP A 75 2.38 -23.38 -2.68
C ASP A 75 2.07 -21.88 -2.82
N ILE A 76 2.10 -21.14 -1.71
CA ILE A 76 1.76 -19.72 -1.69
C ILE A 76 2.62 -18.92 -2.67
N GLU A 77 1.96 -18.08 -3.46
CA GLU A 77 2.64 -17.15 -4.34
C GLU A 77 2.73 -15.78 -3.69
N VAL A 78 3.95 -15.22 -3.69
CA VAL A 78 4.23 -13.88 -3.19
C VAL A 78 4.52 -12.96 -4.37
N TYR A 79 3.83 -11.82 -4.38
CA TYR A 79 3.93 -10.79 -5.41
C TYR A 79 4.43 -9.50 -4.80
N VAL A 80 5.39 -8.86 -5.45
CA VAL A 80 5.92 -7.55 -5.03
C VAL A 80 5.84 -6.59 -6.21
N SER A 81 5.19 -5.45 -6.01
CA SER A 81 4.92 -4.51 -7.12
C SER A 81 4.95 -3.04 -6.67
N GLU A 82 4.90 -2.11 -7.63
CA GLU A 82 4.59 -0.71 -7.28
C GLU A 82 3.17 -0.58 -6.78
N SER A 83 2.23 -1.10 -7.56
CA SER A 83 0.84 -0.65 -7.55
C SER A 83 -0.05 -1.58 -6.75
N HIS A 84 -0.73 -1.03 -5.75
CA HIS A 84 -1.70 -1.80 -4.97
C HIS A 84 -2.84 -2.39 -5.81
N MET A 85 -3.17 -1.72 -6.92
CA MET A 85 -4.13 -2.17 -7.93
C MET A 85 -3.93 -3.63 -8.38
N LEU A 86 -2.69 -4.14 -8.35
CA LEU A 86 -2.39 -5.51 -8.74
C LEU A 86 -3.10 -6.55 -7.85
N SER A 87 -3.45 -6.20 -6.61
CA SER A 87 -4.24 -7.03 -5.69
C SER A 87 -5.55 -7.51 -6.29
N TYR A 88 -6.22 -6.66 -7.10
CA TYR A 88 -7.45 -7.05 -7.81
C TYR A 88 -7.23 -8.29 -8.68
N HIS A 89 -6.17 -8.31 -9.48
CA HIS A 89 -5.87 -9.44 -10.35
C HIS A 89 -5.36 -10.66 -9.57
N ILE A 90 -4.56 -10.44 -8.53
CA ILE A 90 -4.03 -11.53 -7.69
C ILE A 90 -5.17 -12.26 -6.98
N ALA A 91 -6.13 -11.53 -6.40
CA ALA A 91 -7.28 -12.10 -5.72
C ALA A 91 -8.11 -13.00 -6.66
N ILE A 92 -8.41 -12.51 -7.87
CA ILE A 92 -9.18 -13.26 -8.87
C ILE A 92 -8.44 -14.52 -9.31
N ASN A 93 -7.15 -14.38 -9.68
CA ASN A 93 -6.35 -15.50 -10.17
C ASN A 93 -6.18 -16.60 -9.11
N ASN A 94 -6.13 -16.22 -7.84
CA ASN A 94 -6.00 -17.15 -6.72
C ASN A 94 -7.34 -17.60 -6.14
N LYS A 95 -8.47 -17.19 -6.73
CA LYS A 95 -9.83 -17.52 -6.30
C LYS A 95 -10.06 -17.17 -4.83
N CYS A 96 -9.55 -16.01 -4.41
CA CYS A 96 -9.75 -15.52 -3.06
C CYS A 96 -11.20 -15.09 -2.90
N GLU A 97 -11.83 -15.50 -1.80
CA GLU A 97 -13.17 -15.08 -1.41
C GLU A 97 -13.13 -13.95 -0.37
N GLU A 98 -11.97 -13.73 0.27
CA GLU A 98 -11.74 -12.63 1.20
C GLU A 98 -10.40 -11.93 0.94
N VAL A 99 -10.32 -10.67 1.36
CA VAL A 99 -9.10 -9.87 1.34
C VAL A 99 -8.82 -9.37 2.76
N TYR A 100 -7.56 -9.44 3.16
CA TYR A 100 -7.02 -8.77 4.34
C TYR A 100 -6.00 -7.75 3.84
N SER A 101 -6.29 -6.45 3.97
CA SER A 101 -5.44 -5.35 3.53
C SER A 101 -4.84 -4.64 4.74
N LEU A 102 -3.52 -4.60 4.84
CA LEU A 102 -2.79 -3.75 5.79
C LEU A 102 -2.37 -2.50 5.03
N ASP A 103 -2.98 -1.37 5.36
CA ASP A 103 -2.93 -0.18 4.53
C ASP A 103 -3.24 1.09 5.34
N THR A 104 -2.74 2.24 4.90
CA THR A 104 -3.22 3.54 5.37
C THR A 104 -4.58 3.90 4.76
N HIS A 105 -4.89 3.36 3.57
CA HIS A 105 -6.07 3.64 2.78
C HIS A 105 -7.01 2.43 2.72
N ALA A 106 -8.31 2.69 2.59
CA ALA A 106 -9.29 1.61 2.48
C ALA A 106 -9.36 1.02 1.07
N ASP A 107 -8.99 1.76 0.04
CA ASP A 107 -9.05 1.34 -1.38
C ASP A 107 -10.41 0.79 -1.85
N LEU A 108 -11.48 1.16 -1.15
CA LEU A 108 -12.86 0.85 -1.53
C LEU A 108 -13.36 1.76 -2.67
N GLY A 109 -12.77 2.93 -2.84
CA GLY A 109 -13.17 3.89 -3.86
C GLY A 109 -13.75 5.17 -3.28
N TYR A 110 -13.03 6.27 -3.49
CA TYR A 110 -13.46 7.60 -3.09
C TYR A 110 -14.65 8.07 -3.94
N GLY A 111 -15.68 8.60 -3.29
CA GLY A 111 -16.94 8.99 -3.93
C GLY A 111 -18.04 7.93 -3.89
N GLY A 112 -17.86 6.84 -3.12
CA GLY A 112 -18.85 5.80 -2.89
C GLY A 112 -18.92 4.77 -4.01
N ILE A 113 -20.02 4.02 -4.12
CA ILE A 113 -20.14 2.85 -5.02
C ILE A 113 -19.91 3.20 -6.49
N SER A 114 -20.31 4.39 -6.92
CA SER A 114 -20.11 4.86 -8.31
C SER A 114 -18.64 4.88 -8.72
N SER A 115 -17.72 4.98 -7.76
CA SER A 115 -16.27 4.95 -8.01
C SER A 115 -15.80 3.63 -8.62
N THR A 116 -16.52 2.54 -8.40
CA THR A 116 -16.20 1.21 -8.93
C THR A 116 -16.54 1.06 -10.41
N SER A 117 -17.36 1.98 -10.96
CA SER A 117 -17.64 2.05 -12.39
C SER A 117 -16.49 2.68 -13.20
N PHE A 118 -15.56 3.36 -12.55
CA PHE A 118 -14.37 3.90 -13.21
C PHE A 118 -13.34 2.81 -13.51
N LYS A 119 -12.29 3.21 -14.25
CA LYS A 119 -11.13 2.37 -14.51
C LYS A 119 -10.50 1.92 -13.19
N LEU A 120 -10.13 0.65 -13.12
CA LEU A 120 -9.39 0.06 -12.01
C LEU A 120 -8.11 0.87 -11.72
N ASN A 121 -7.89 1.21 -10.45
CA ASN A 121 -6.72 1.93 -9.92
C ASN A 121 -6.55 1.58 -8.42
N CYS A 122 -5.50 2.10 -7.75
CA CYS A 122 -5.27 1.80 -6.33
C CYS A 122 -6.47 2.19 -5.47
N ALA A 123 -6.96 3.41 -5.60
CA ALA A 123 -8.04 3.90 -4.76
C ALA A 123 -9.36 3.10 -4.79
N ASN A 124 -9.60 2.24 -5.79
CA ASN A 124 -10.87 1.50 -5.93
C ASN A 124 -10.73 -0.02 -6.14
N TRP A 125 -9.54 -0.60 -6.06
CA TRP A 125 -9.33 -1.99 -6.46
C TRP A 125 -10.14 -2.96 -5.59
N MET A 126 -10.22 -2.70 -4.29
CA MET A 126 -10.91 -3.58 -3.35
C MET A 126 -12.42 -3.40 -3.42
N GLY A 127 -12.90 -2.17 -3.57
CA GLY A 127 -14.32 -1.92 -3.80
C GLY A 127 -14.82 -2.54 -5.09
N LYS A 128 -14.00 -2.52 -6.15
CA LYS A 128 -14.34 -3.17 -7.42
C LYS A 128 -14.42 -4.69 -7.29
N LEU A 129 -13.53 -5.34 -6.52
CA LEU A 129 -13.64 -6.77 -6.20
C LEU A 129 -14.97 -7.11 -5.51
N LEU A 130 -15.42 -6.29 -4.57
CA LEU A 130 -16.69 -6.47 -3.86
C LEU A 130 -17.90 -6.29 -4.80
N CYS A 131 -17.93 -5.17 -5.54
CA CYS A 131 -19.04 -4.85 -6.44
C CYS A 131 -19.21 -5.86 -7.58
N GLU A 132 -18.11 -6.44 -8.07
CA GLU A 132 -18.15 -7.48 -9.11
C GLU A 132 -18.35 -8.90 -8.54
N GLY A 133 -18.41 -9.05 -7.20
CA GLY A 133 -18.67 -10.32 -6.53
C GLY A 133 -17.52 -11.31 -6.57
N TRP A 134 -16.29 -10.86 -6.87
CA TRP A 134 -15.10 -11.71 -6.84
C TRP A 134 -14.71 -12.10 -5.41
N ILE A 135 -14.90 -11.17 -4.47
CA ILE A 135 -14.73 -11.43 -3.04
C ILE A 135 -16.04 -11.18 -2.31
N LYS A 136 -16.24 -11.90 -1.22
CA LYS A 136 -17.43 -11.80 -0.37
C LYS A 136 -17.22 -10.86 0.81
N LYS A 137 -15.97 -10.67 1.25
CA LYS A 137 -15.62 -9.86 2.42
C LYS A 137 -14.29 -9.15 2.23
N ALA A 138 -14.22 -7.91 2.72
CA ALA A 138 -13.00 -7.15 2.87
C ALA A 138 -12.70 -6.92 4.35
N ASN A 139 -11.44 -7.08 4.74
CA ASN A 139 -10.92 -6.82 6.07
C ASN A 139 -9.77 -5.84 5.92
N ILE A 140 -9.85 -4.70 6.59
CA ILE A 140 -8.88 -3.61 6.49
C ILE A 140 -8.26 -3.44 7.87
N VAL A 141 -6.95 -3.57 7.95
CA VAL A 141 -6.17 -3.25 9.13
C VAL A 141 -5.53 -1.91 8.85
N TYR A 142 -6.07 -0.87 9.48
CA TYR A 142 -5.56 0.48 9.24
C TYR A 142 -4.22 0.69 9.90
N SER A 143 -3.35 1.43 9.21
CA SER A 143 -2.20 2.05 9.87
C SER A 143 -2.66 2.93 11.02
N HIS A 144 -1.88 2.97 12.10
CA HIS A 144 -2.10 3.94 13.19
C HIS A 144 -2.02 5.41 12.72
N HIS A 145 -1.51 5.65 11.51
CA HIS A 145 -1.41 6.98 10.90
C HIS A 145 -2.50 7.28 9.88
N THR A 146 -3.48 6.38 9.68
CA THR A 146 -4.59 6.67 8.77
C THR A 146 -5.36 7.91 9.19
N THR A 147 -5.81 8.67 8.21
CA THR A 147 -6.78 9.75 8.40
C THR A 147 -8.19 9.36 8.01
N GLU A 148 -8.36 8.18 7.40
CA GLU A 148 -9.65 7.67 6.95
C GLU A 148 -10.42 7.04 8.11
N LYS A 149 -11.75 7.07 8.00
CA LYS A 149 -12.64 6.47 8.97
C LYS A 149 -13.62 5.52 8.29
N PRO A 150 -14.08 4.46 8.96
CA PRO A 150 -15.12 3.58 8.42
C PRO A 150 -16.35 4.35 7.91
N GLU A 151 -16.72 5.46 8.54
CA GLU A 151 -17.86 6.30 8.15
C GLU A 151 -17.69 6.94 6.76
N ASP A 152 -16.46 7.18 6.31
CA ASP A 152 -16.16 7.73 4.98
C ASP A 152 -16.63 6.76 3.87
N PHE A 153 -16.73 5.47 4.19
CA PHE A 153 -17.13 4.39 3.29
C PHE A 153 -18.49 3.77 3.64
N LYS A 154 -19.36 4.53 4.31
CA LYS A 154 -20.70 4.07 4.75
C LYS A 154 -21.53 3.38 3.67
N ASP A 155 -21.39 3.78 2.40
CA ASP A 155 -22.15 3.21 1.29
C ASP A 155 -21.68 1.79 0.96
N PHE A 156 -20.37 1.52 1.04
CA PHE A 156 -19.83 0.17 0.96
C PHE A 156 -20.24 -0.66 2.18
N ASN A 157 -20.11 -0.11 3.38
CA ASN A 157 -20.40 -0.82 4.63
C ASN A 157 -21.86 -1.27 4.74
N LYS A 158 -22.79 -0.58 4.08
CA LYS A 158 -24.21 -0.96 4.01
C LYS A 158 -24.47 -2.13 3.07
N LEU A 159 -23.68 -2.27 2.01
CA LEU A 159 -23.90 -3.23 0.93
C LEU A 159 -23.04 -4.48 1.07
N PHE A 160 -21.86 -4.34 1.65
CA PHE A 160 -20.85 -5.38 1.72
C PHE A 160 -20.34 -5.56 3.15
N PRO A 161 -19.95 -6.78 3.55
CA PRO A 161 -19.33 -7.00 4.84
C PRO A 161 -17.88 -6.52 4.78
N VAL A 162 -17.67 -5.27 5.20
CA VAL A 162 -16.34 -4.68 5.38
C VAL A 162 -16.04 -4.60 6.87
N ARG A 163 -14.88 -5.11 7.28
CA ARG A 163 -14.39 -5.03 8.66
C ARG A 163 -13.16 -4.15 8.72
N TYR A 164 -13.07 -3.37 9.78
CA TYR A 164 -11.97 -2.45 10.04
C TYR A 164 -11.34 -2.82 11.38
N TYR A 165 -10.03 -2.94 11.39
CA TYR A 165 -9.20 -3.30 12.53
C TYR A 165 -8.17 -2.20 12.74
N ASN A 166 -7.83 -1.90 13.99
CA ASN A 166 -6.79 -0.91 14.30
C ASN A 166 -5.43 -1.57 14.55
N ASP A 167 -5.40 -2.89 14.71
CA ASP A 167 -4.20 -3.66 15.01
C ASP A 167 -4.31 -5.08 14.40
N ILE A 168 -3.15 -5.69 14.12
CA ILE A 168 -3.03 -7.07 13.65
C ILE A 168 -3.51 -8.05 14.73
N ASP A 169 -3.28 -7.73 16.00
CA ASP A 169 -3.63 -8.60 17.14
C ASP A 169 -5.16 -8.80 17.29
N GLU A 170 -5.97 -7.92 16.69
CA GLU A 170 -7.44 -8.01 16.66
C GLU A 170 -7.97 -8.98 15.59
N LEU A 171 -7.10 -9.46 14.70
CA LEU A 171 -7.50 -10.35 13.61
C LEU A 171 -7.93 -11.73 14.13
N PRO A 172 -8.84 -12.42 13.43
CA PRO A 172 -9.11 -13.82 13.73
C PRO A 172 -7.85 -14.67 13.54
N LYS A 173 -7.77 -15.80 14.25
CA LYS A 173 -6.74 -16.81 14.05
C LYS A 173 -7.10 -17.72 12.87
N ASP A 174 -6.12 -18.47 12.38
CA ASP A 174 -6.26 -19.51 11.35
C ASP A 174 -6.81 -19.02 9.98
N ILE A 175 -6.46 -17.81 9.58
CA ILE A 175 -6.85 -17.24 8.28
C ILE A 175 -6.05 -17.94 7.17
N TYR A 176 -6.72 -18.67 6.29
CA TYR A 176 -6.06 -19.37 5.19
C TYR A 176 -5.70 -18.44 4.03
N THR A 177 -4.41 -18.18 3.85
CA THR A 177 -3.88 -17.27 2.83
C THR A 177 -3.42 -18.03 1.58
N ALA A 178 -4.06 -17.74 0.46
CA ALA A 178 -3.76 -18.33 -0.84
C ALA A 178 -2.66 -17.59 -1.60
N ALA A 179 -2.50 -16.28 -1.38
CA ALA A 179 -1.48 -15.45 -2.00
C ALA A 179 -1.15 -14.25 -1.11
N ILE A 180 0.07 -13.72 -1.28
CA ILE A 180 0.53 -12.49 -0.63
C ILE A 180 0.85 -11.46 -1.70
N HIS A 181 0.40 -10.23 -1.52
CA HIS A 181 0.82 -9.09 -2.30
C HIS A 181 1.42 -8.02 -1.39
N ILE A 182 2.63 -7.57 -1.72
CA ILE A 182 3.30 -6.46 -1.05
C ILE A 182 3.52 -5.37 -2.10
N CYS A 183 2.84 -4.24 -1.98
CA CYS A 183 3.03 -3.10 -2.87
C CYS A 183 3.81 -1.99 -2.20
N ARG A 184 4.50 -1.20 -3.01
CA ARG A 184 5.29 -0.07 -2.52
C ARG A 184 4.49 1.23 -2.49
N SER A 185 3.55 1.42 -3.41
CA SER A 185 2.77 2.65 -3.58
C SER A 185 3.66 3.89 -3.62
N GLY A 186 4.60 3.89 -4.57
CA GLY A 186 5.72 4.84 -4.60
C GLY A 186 5.36 6.32 -4.68
N ALA A 187 4.11 6.67 -5.03
CA ALA A 187 3.62 8.05 -4.96
C ALA A 187 3.38 8.54 -3.53
N TRP A 188 3.13 7.61 -2.61
CA TRP A 188 2.88 7.85 -1.20
C TRP A 188 4.06 7.40 -0.32
N THR A 189 4.92 6.50 -0.78
CA THR A 189 6.10 6.09 0.01
C THR A 189 7.41 6.71 -0.48
N PRO A 190 8.27 7.24 0.42
CA PRO A 190 9.48 7.95 0.03
C PRO A 190 10.62 7.04 -0.45
N PRO A 191 11.41 7.46 -1.46
CA PRO A 191 12.53 6.68 -1.99
C PRO A 191 13.63 6.32 -1.00
N TRP A 192 13.88 7.16 0.02
CA TRP A 192 14.90 6.87 1.04
C TRP A 192 14.50 5.74 2.00
N LEU A 193 13.26 5.23 1.93
CA LEU A 193 12.80 4.07 2.68
C LEU A 193 12.73 2.79 1.82
N ASP A 194 13.25 2.81 0.59
CA ASP A 194 13.27 1.63 -0.29
C ASP A 194 14.05 0.45 0.32
N ASP A 195 15.15 0.72 1.03
CA ASP A 195 15.93 -0.35 1.67
C ASP A 195 15.13 -1.03 2.79
N GLU A 196 14.35 -0.27 3.57
CA GLU A 196 13.46 -0.81 4.60
C GLU A 196 12.29 -1.61 3.99
N PHE A 197 11.74 -1.15 2.86
CA PHE A 197 10.75 -1.91 2.09
C PHE A 197 11.29 -3.28 1.68
N PHE A 198 12.52 -3.34 1.14
CA PHE A 198 13.12 -4.62 0.77
C PHE A 198 13.49 -5.47 1.99
N LYS A 199 13.83 -4.88 3.14
CA LYS A 199 13.97 -5.64 4.40
C LYS A 199 12.65 -6.30 4.79
N LEU A 200 11.54 -5.57 4.75
CA LEU A 200 10.21 -6.16 4.98
C LEU A 200 9.96 -7.35 4.04
N VAL A 201 10.16 -7.18 2.74
CA VAL A 201 9.96 -8.26 1.76
C VAL A 201 10.86 -9.46 2.03
N ASN A 202 12.14 -9.23 2.32
CA ASN A 202 13.10 -10.31 2.54
C ASN A 202 12.87 -11.06 3.87
N ASN A 203 12.42 -10.36 4.92
CA ASN A 203 12.10 -10.96 6.22
C ASN A 203 10.92 -11.95 6.14
N LEU A 204 10.11 -11.90 5.07
CA LEU A 204 9.08 -12.92 4.81
C LEU A 204 9.67 -14.32 4.63
N ASN A 205 10.93 -14.42 4.18
CA ASN A 205 11.63 -15.68 3.91
C ASN A 205 10.90 -16.64 2.95
N LEU A 206 10.24 -16.07 1.92
CA LEU A 206 9.58 -16.81 0.84
C LEU A 206 10.04 -16.30 -0.53
N PRO A 207 10.05 -17.16 -1.57
CA PRO A 207 10.31 -16.71 -2.93
C PRO A 207 9.18 -15.78 -3.40
N TYR A 208 9.54 -14.71 -4.10
CA TYR A 208 8.58 -13.72 -4.61
C TYR A 208 8.83 -13.35 -6.07
N LYS A 209 7.77 -12.86 -6.72
CA LYS A 209 7.80 -12.35 -8.09
C LYS A 209 7.76 -10.82 -8.07
N LEU A 210 8.74 -10.19 -8.69
CA LEU A 210 8.72 -8.74 -8.94
C LEU A 210 7.84 -8.44 -10.16
N ILE A 211 6.82 -7.61 -9.99
CA ILE A 211 5.93 -7.19 -11.08
C ILE A 211 5.96 -5.68 -11.20
N LYS A 212 6.53 -5.18 -12.30
CA LYS A 212 6.58 -3.74 -12.63
C LYS A 212 7.11 -2.86 -11.49
N LEU A 213 7.99 -3.38 -10.65
CA LEU A 213 8.66 -2.63 -9.58
C LEU A 213 9.89 -1.91 -10.16
N TYR A 214 9.91 -0.59 -10.08
CA TYR A 214 10.99 0.24 -10.61
C TYR A 214 12.01 0.54 -9.51
N LYS A 215 13.29 0.38 -9.85
CA LYS A 215 14.37 0.86 -8.99
C LYS A 215 14.40 2.39 -9.06
N ARG A 216 14.09 3.05 -7.95
CA ARG A 216 14.14 4.52 -7.84
C ARG A 216 15.58 4.98 -7.69
N LYS A 217 15.87 6.15 -8.24
CA LYS A 217 17.13 6.84 -7.98
C LYS A 217 16.83 7.93 -6.97
N TRP A 218 17.40 7.82 -5.77
CA TRP A 218 17.39 8.89 -4.77
C TRP A 218 18.81 9.40 -4.57
N ASN A 219 19.16 10.50 -5.23
CA ASN A 219 20.53 11.04 -5.21
C ASN A 219 20.55 12.56 -5.16
N ILE A 220 19.99 13.10 -4.08
CA ILE A 220 19.92 14.54 -3.84
C ILE A 220 21.30 15.23 -3.83
N ARG A 221 22.38 14.52 -3.44
CA ARG A 221 23.74 15.09 -3.34
C ARG A 221 24.41 15.31 -4.70
N LYS A 222 23.95 14.65 -5.76
CA LYS A 222 24.51 14.77 -7.11
C LYS A 222 23.64 15.63 -8.04
N MET A 223 22.62 16.29 -7.50
CA MET A 223 21.73 17.13 -8.30
C MET A 223 22.47 18.35 -8.85
N GLN A 224 22.28 18.60 -10.15
CA GLN A 224 22.75 19.80 -10.83
C GLN A 224 21.63 20.83 -10.96
N LEU A 225 21.99 22.07 -11.30
CA LEU A 225 21.01 23.15 -11.48
C LEU A 225 19.87 22.77 -12.46
N SER A 226 20.17 22.00 -13.51
CA SER A 226 19.17 21.49 -14.45
C SER A 226 18.14 20.58 -13.76
N ASP A 227 18.57 19.74 -12.83
CA ASP A 227 17.70 18.83 -12.08
C ASP A 227 16.78 19.63 -11.14
N LEU A 228 17.31 20.69 -10.51
CA LEU A 228 16.52 21.58 -9.65
C LEU A 228 15.39 22.24 -10.44
N LEU A 229 15.74 22.86 -11.58
CA LEU A 229 14.76 23.49 -12.46
C LEU A 229 13.74 22.47 -12.99
N PHE A 230 14.21 21.27 -13.33
CA PHE A 230 13.35 20.20 -13.83
C PHE A 230 12.32 19.78 -12.77
N TYR A 231 12.77 19.39 -11.59
CA TYR A 231 11.87 18.89 -10.56
C TYR A 231 10.95 19.98 -10.03
N LEU A 232 11.37 21.23 -9.85
CA LEU A 232 10.44 22.27 -9.37
C LEU A 232 9.28 22.55 -10.33
N ASN A 233 9.51 22.41 -11.65
CA ASN A 233 8.53 22.81 -12.67
C ASN A 233 7.75 21.63 -13.29
N PHE A 234 8.33 20.43 -13.34
CA PHE A 234 7.79 19.30 -14.10
C PHE A 234 7.43 18.08 -13.25
N SER A 235 7.57 18.17 -11.92
CA SER A 235 7.08 17.15 -10.98
C SER A 235 5.70 17.47 -10.43
#